data_AF-A0A329SYH6-F1
#
_entry.id   AF-A0A329SYH6-F1
#
_cell.length_a   1.000
_cell.length_b   1.000
_cell.length_c   1.000
_cell.angle_alpha   90.00
_cell.angle_beta   90.00
_cell.angle_gamma   90.00
#
_symmetry.space_group_name_H-M   'P 1'
#
loop_
_entity.id
_entity.type
_entity.pdbx_description
1 polymer ?
#
loop_
_entity_poly.entity_id
_entity_poly.type
_entity_poly.pdbx_seq_one_letter_code
_entity_poly.pdbx_strand_id
1 'polypeptide(L)'
;MSASLQELKSALQVVVNMIHPGWVPTVFSFMRSDPGGEEQEPHKDCQHSDLERAQSVHPGGVPGSRIFALQTATKIRMYTGCFDARDESKATVVNVPISFCVLFRGDIIHNDMPYRKTNYRIHYYLSYEGVEWTPDVVQNTLPEHSTCSTAAIRSRKGPPSTSTSSSVMTTPGERLTD
;
A
#
# COMPACT_ATOMS: atom_id res chain seq x y z
N MET A 1 -3.54 -17.08 -5.24
CA MET A 1 -3.94 -16.01 -4.28
C MET A 1 -4.41 -16.70 -3.00
N SER A 2 -3.97 -16.26 -1.81
CA SER A 2 -4.39 -16.89 -0.55
C SER A 2 -5.87 -16.62 -0.24
N ALA A 3 -6.49 -17.44 0.62
CA ALA A 3 -7.88 -17.26 1.05
C ALA A 3 -8.14 -15.86 1.63
N SER A 4 -7.25 -15.37 2.50
CA SER A 4 -7.38 -14.04 3.10
C SER A 4 -7.30 -12.91 2.07
N LEU A 5 -6.50 -13.06 1.02
CA LEU A 5 -6.42 -12.05 -0.03
C LEU A 5 -7.66 -12.05 -0.93
N GLN A 6 -8.29 -13.22 -1.12
CA GLN A 6 -9.58 -13.32 -1.80
C GLN A 6 -10.72 -12.71 -0.98
N GLU A 7 -10.73 -12.93 0.34
CA GLU A 7 -11.68 -12.29 1.24
C GLU A 7 -11.52 -10.76 1.22
N LEU A 8 -10.27 -10.27 1.29
CA LEU A 8 -9.99 -8.84 1.17
C LEU A 8 -10.47 -8.30 -0.18
N LYS A 9 -10.15 -8.97 -1.29
CA LYS A 9 -10.63 -8.60 -2.63
C LYS A 9 -12.16 -8.51 -2.69
N SER A 10 -12.85 -9.50 -2.12
CA SER A 10 -14.32 -9.55 -2.11
C SER A 10 -14.92 -8.40 -1.28
N ALA A 11 -14.37 -8.14 -0.09
CA ALA A 11 -14.80 -7.03 0.75
C ALA A 11 -14.56 -5.67 0.08
N LEU A 12 -13.40 -5.50 -0.58
CA LEU A 12 -13.09 -4.27 -1.31
C LEU A 12 -14.02 -4.07 -2.51
N GLN A 13 -14.37 -5.14 -3.25
CA GLN A 13 -15.30 -5.06 -4.37
C GLN A 13 -16.66 -4.50 -3.93
N VAL A 14 -17.19 -4.94 -2.78
CA VAL A 14 -18.46 -4.40 -2.25
C VAL A 14 -18.36 -2.90 -2.01
N VAL A 15 -17.26 -2.43 -1.39
CA VAL A 15 -17.06 -1.00 -1.12
C VAL A 15 -16.88 -0.19 -2.39
N VAL A 16 -16.10 -0.70 -3.33
CA VAL A 16 -15.85 -0.07 -4.63
C VAL A 16 -17.14 0.06 -5.41
N ASN A 17 -17.99 -0.98 -5.41
CA ASN A 17 -19.27 -0.97 -6.14
C ASN A 17 -20.23 0.11 -5.66
N MET A 18 -20.12 0.53 -4.38
CA MET A 18 -20.92 1.64 -3.85
C MET A 18 -20.45 3.01 -4.37
N ILE A 19 -19.22 3.12 -4.87
CA ILE A 19 -18.61 4.37 -5.32
C ILE A 19 -18.58 4.45 -6.85
N HIS A 20 -18.13 3.37 -7.49
CA HIS A 20 -18.05 3.24 -8.94
C HIS A 20 -18.35 1.79 -9.35
N PRO A 21 -19.58 1.46 -9.79
CA PRO A 21 -20.01 0.07 -9.99
C PRO A 21 -19.27 -0.67 -11.11
N GLY A 22 -18.63 0.06 -12.04
CA GLY A 22 -17.82 -0.55 -13.09
C GLY A 22 -16.39 -0.94 -12.66
N TRP A 23 -15.94 -0.51 -11.48
CA TRP A 23 -14.59 -0.80 -11.04
C TRP A 23 -14.48 -2.19 -10.42
N VAL A 24 -13.53 -2.97 -10.92
CA VAL A 24 -13.18 -4.28 -10.39
C VAL A 24 -11.77 -4.25 -9.81
N PRO A 25 -11.58 -4.85 -8.63
CA PRO A 25 -10.28 -5.16 -8.13
C PRO A 25 -9.44 -6.10 -9.06
N THR A 26 -8.37 -5.59 -9.67
CA THR A 26 -7.27 -6.35 -10.29
C THR A 26 -6.13 -6.77 -9.32
N VAL A 27 -5.15 -5.90 -9.04
CA VAL A 27 -3.84 -6.24 -8.44
C VAL A 27 -3.63 -5.59 -7.08
N PHE A 28 -3.01 -6.35 -6.16
CA PHE A 28 -2.53 -5.87 -4.87
C PHE A 28 -1.00 -5.75 -4.89
N SER A 29 -0.48 -4.56 -4.58
CA SER A 29 0.93 -4.35 -4.27
C SER A 29 1.09 -4.03 -2.78
N PHE A 30 1.94 -4.80 -2.11
CA PHE A 30 2.28 -4.59 -0.71
C PHE A 30 3.54 -3.75 -0.68
N MET A 31 3.39 -2.48 -0.33
CA MET A 31 4.48 -1.51 -0.42
C MET A 31 5.13 -1.32 0.94
N ARG A 32 6.46 -1.26 0.92
CA ARG A 32 7.31 -0.89 2.05
C ARG A 32 8.14 0.31 1.61
N SER A 33 8.03 1.42 2.32
CA SER A 33 8.96 2.54 2.19
C SER A 33 9.94 2.51 3.34
N ASP A 34 11.23 2.57 3.03
CA ASP A 34 12.29 2.64 4.02
C ASP A 34 12.45 4.06 4.61
N PRO A 35 12.91 4.18 5.86
CA PRO A 35 13.13 5.47 6.49
C PRO A 35 14.19 6.27 5.74
N GLY A 36 13.92 7.56 5.53
CA GLY A 36 14.84 8.47 4.84
C GLY A 36 14.90 8.27 3.33
N GLY A 37 13.99 7.50 2.74
CA GLY A 37 13.82 7.45 1.28
C GLY A 37 13.42 8.81 0.71
N GLU A 38 13.80 9.04 -0.54
CA GLU A 38 13.47 10.26 -1.27
C GLU A 38 11.98 10.34 -1.60
N GLU A 39 11.54 11.56 -1.90
CA GLU A 39 10.22 11.75 -2.48
C GLU A 39 10.14 11.08 -3.85
N GLN A 40 9.03 10.38 -4.13
CA GLN A 40 8.81 9.78 -5.44
C GLN A 40 8.49 10.86 -6.48
N GLU A 41 8.94 10.67 -7.72
CA GLU A 41 8.54 11.55 -8.81
C GLU A 41 7.02 11.53 -9.03
N PRO A 42 6.38 12.70 -9.23
CA PRO A 42 4.97 12.77 -9.60
C PRO A 42 4.66 12.02 -10.89
N HIS A 43 3.69 11.11 -10.79
CA HIS A 43 3.33 10.20 -11.88
C HIS A 43 1.83 9.91 -11.85
N LYS A 44 1.37 9.19 -12.87
CA LYS A 44 0.05 8.59 -12.95
C LYS A 44 0.24 7.10 -12.80
N ASP A 45 -0.73 6.43 -12.20
CA ASP A 45 -0.70 4.98 -12.14
C ASP A 45 -1.04 4.39 -13.52
N CYS A 46 -2.02 4.96 -14.21
CA CYS A 46 -2.39 4.49 -15.54
C CYS A 46 -1.69 5.27 -16.66
N GLN A 47 -1.13 4.54 -17.62
CA GLN A 47 -0.55 5.12 -18.83
C GLN A 47 -1.64 5.44 -19.85
N HIS A 48 -1.29 6.20 -20.89
CA HIS A 48 -2.23 6.53 -21.96
C HIS A 48 -2.84 5.28 -22.61
N SER A 49 -2.04 4.24 -22.84
CA SER A 49 -2.51 2.96 -23.39
C SER A 49 -3.48 2.21 -22.47
N ASP A 50 -3.33 2.34 -21.15
CA ASP A 50 -4.27 1.76 -20.20
C ASP A 50 -5.62 2.48 -20.23
N LEU A 51 -5.59 3.82 -20.37
CA LEU A 51 -6.79 4.62 -20.56
C LEU A 51 -7.51 4.27 -21.86
N GLU A 52 -6.80 4.19 -22.99
CA GLU A 52 -7.39 3.82 -24.29
C GLU A 52 -8.09 2.45 -24.21
N ARG A 53 -7.44 1.48 -23.56
CA ARG A 53 -7.99 0.14 -23.39
C ARG A 53 -9.16 0.09 -22.42
N ALA A 54 -9.13 0.87 -21.34
CA ALA A 54 -10.28 1.01 -20.46
C ALA A 54 -11.47 1.61 -21.21
N GLN A 55 -11.22 2.63 -22.03
CA GLN A 55 -12.23 3.34 -22.81
C GLN A 55 -12.81 2.52 -23.97
N SER A 56 -12.04 1.58 -24.54
CA SER A 56 -12.52 0.69 -25.60
C SER A 56 -13.55 -0.33 -25.09
N VAL A 57 -13.43 -0.74 -23.83
CA VAL A 57 -14.39 -1.66 -23.17
C VAL A 57 -15.51 -0.88 -22.48
N HIS A 58 -15.17 0.26 -21.85
CA HIS A 58 -16.10 1.08 -21.10
C HIS A 58 -15.96 2.55 -21.52
N PRO A 59 -16.79 3.06 -22.44
CA PRO A 59 -16.70 4.44 -22.93
C PRO A 59 -16.65 5.48 -21.79
N GLY A 60 -15.66 6.37 -21.84
CA GLY A 60 -15.40 7.36 -20.78
C GLY A 60 -14.84 6.78 -19.47
N GLY A 61 -14.53 5.49 -19.44
CA GLY A 61 -13.99 4.80 -18.28
C GLY A 61 -12.56 5.23 -17.97
N VAL A 62 -12.30 5.44 -16.69
CA VAL A 62 -10.96 5.77 -16.16
C VAL A 62 -10.66 4.78 -15.04
N PRO A 63 -9.55 4.02 -15.11
CA PRO A 63 -9.12 3.15 -14.03
C PRO A 63 -8.95 3.93 -12.71
N GLY A 64 -9.06 3.23 -11.59
CA GLY A 64 -8.89 3.80 -10.26
C GLY A 64 -7.69 3.21 -9.54
N SER A 65 -7.26 3.92 -8.50
CA SER A 65 -6.23 3.48 -7.59
C SER A 65 -6.65 3.74 -6.16
N ARG A 66 -6.17 2.90 -5.25
CA ARG A 66 -6.51 2.98 -3.83
C ARG A 66 -5.30 2.65 -2.99
N ILE A 67 -5.01 3.51 -2.01
CA ILE A 67 -3.98 3.23 -0.99
C ILE A 67 -4.68 2.96 0.32
N PHE A 68 -4.41 1.80 0.92
CA PHE A 68 -4.87 1.43 2.26
C PHE A 68 -3.70 1.54 3.25
N ALA A 69 -3.89 2.35 4.30
CA ALA A 69 -2.86 2.59 5.30
C ALA A 69 -2.84 1.47 6.35
N LEU A 70 -1.70 0.78 6.45
CA LEU A 70 -1.45 -0.20 7.52
C LEU A 70 -0.75 0.43 8.73
N GLN A 71 -0.19 1.63 8.57
CA GLN A 71 0.56 2.34 9.61
C GLN A 71 0.20 3.82 9.66
N THR A 72 0.55 4.46 10.78
CA THR A 72 0.36 5.90 10.94
C THR A 72 1.25 6.65 9.96
N ALA A 73 0.91 7.92 9.73
CA ALA A 73 1.66 8.83 8.90
C ALA A 73 1.77 8.44 7.41
N THR A 74 1.01 7.43 6.94
CA THR A 74 0.81 7.17 5.51
C THR A 74 0.27 8.44 4.85
N LYS A 75 1.00 8.91 3.83
CA LYS A 75 0.71 10.14 3.13
C LYS A 75 0.91 9.95 1.64
N ILE A 76 0.06 10.60 0.87
CA ILE A 76 0.18 10.72 -0.58
C ILE A 76 -0.03 12.18 -0.93
N ARG A 77 0.77 12.70 -1.86
CA ARG A 77 0.53 14.01 -2.46
C ARG A 77 -0.31 13.81 -3.70
N MET A 78 -1.42 14.52 -3.77
CA MET A 78 -2.33 14.55 -4.92
C MET A 78 -2.28 15.93 -5.56
N TYR A 79 -2.28 16.00 -6.89
CA TYR A 79 -2.40 17.25 -7.62
C TYR A 79 -3.82 17.34 -8.18
N THR A 80 -4.71 18.04 -7.47
CA THR A 80 -6.15 18.00 -7.76
C THR A 80 -6.46 18.49 -9.17
N GLY A 81 -7.13 17.67 -9.98
CA GLY A 81 -7.48 18.00 -11.36
C GLY A 81 -6.29 18.03 -12.34
N CYS A 82 -5.11 17.62 -11.91
CA CYS A 82 -3.93 17.50 -12.77
C CYS A 82 -3.91 16.13 -13.42
N PHE A 83 -4.62 16.01 -14.54
CA PHE A 83 -4.69 14.77 -15.34
C PHE A 83 -3.70 14.74 -16.49
N ASP A 84 -3.05 15.85 -16.85
CA ASP A 84 -2.13 15.92 -18.00
C ASP A 84 -0.82 16.60 -17.64
N ALA A 85 -0.89 17.69 -16.87
CA ALA A 85 0.25 18.47 -16.44
C ALA A 85 0.22 18.71 -14.93
N ARG A 86 1.40 18.67 -14.32
CA ARG A 86 1.64 18.99 -12.91
C ARG A 86 1.46 20.49 -12.66
N ASP A 87 0.81 20.83 -11.56
CA ASP A 87 0.60 22.21 -11.10
C ASP A 87 0.76 22.25 -9.57
N GLU A 88 1.85 22.85 -9.10
CA GLU A 88 2.18 22.93 -7.67
C GLU A 88 1.09 23.63 -6.86
N SER A 89 0.36 24.57 -7.45
CA SER A 89 -0.70 25.29 -6.74
C SER A 89 -1.88 24.39 -6.36
N LYS A 90 -1.98 23.21 -6.98
CA LYS A 90 -3.02 22.21 -6.72
C LYS A 90 -2.54 21.02 -5.89
N ALA A 91 -1.29 21.08 -5.40
CA ALA A 91 -0.72 20.03 -4.56
C ALA A 91 -1.39 20.00 -3.18
N THR A 92 -1.93 18.84 -2.82
CA THR A 92 -2.50 18.57 -1.49
C THR A 92 -1.91 17.29 -0.94
N VAL A 93 -1.34 17.35 0.27
CA VAL A 93 -0.89 16.15 0.98
C VAL A 93 -2.06 15.56 1.76
N VAL A 94 -2.50 14.38 1.35
CA VAL A 94 -3.56 13.62 2.01
C VAL A 94 -2.91 12.72 3.07
N ASN A 95 -3.26 12.94 4.33
CA ASN A 95 -2.91 12.02 5.41
C ASN A 95 -3.96 10.92 5.47
N VAL A 96 -3.54 9.66 5.35
CA VAL A 96 -4.44 8.50 5.39
C VAL A 96 -4.34 7.86 6.77
N PRO A 97 -5.40 7.92 7.61
CA PRO A 97 -5.38 7.28 8.92
C PRO A 97 -5.25 5.76 8.81
N ILE A 98 -4.70 5.11 9.85
CA ILE A 98 -4.64 3.65 9.91
C ILE A 98 -6.03 3.05 9.70
N SER A 99 -6.11 1.99 8.91
CA SER A 99 -7.36 1.30 8.56
C SER A 99 -8.31 2.08 7.64
N PHE A 100 -7.92 3.27 7.20
CA PHE A 100 -8.62 4.00 6.14
C PHE A 100 -7.89 3.81 4.81
N CYS A 101 -8.58 4.23 3.76
CA CYS A 101 -8.00 4.32 2.43
C CYS A 101 -8.30 5.67 1.79
N VAL A 102 -7.48 6.02 0.81
CA VAL A 102 -7.79 7.02 -0.20
C VAL A 102 -8.09 6.31 -1.51
N LEU A 103 -9.14 6.74 -2.21
CA LEU A 103 -9.55 6.25 -3.51
C LEU A 103 -9.49 7.42 -4.49
N PHE A 104 -8.87 7.20 -5.65
CA PHE A 104 -8.63 8.24 -6.64
C PHE A 104 -8.59 7.65 -8.06
N ARG A 105 -8.68 8.50 -9.08
CA ARG A 105 -8.51 8.08 -10.47
C ARG A 105 -7.05 7.76 -10.74
N GLY A 106 -6.76 6.70 -11.48
CA GLY A 106 -5.40 6.29 -11.82
C GLY A 106 -4.65 7.30 -12.69
N ASP A 107 -5.35 8.21 -13.38
CA ASP A 107 -4.75 9.24 -14.24
C ASP A 107 -4.50 10.58 -13.54
N ILE A 108 -4.83 10.68 -12.25
CA ILE A 108 -4.45 11.86 -11.47
C ILE A 108 -2.95 11.80 -11.17
N ILE A 109 -2.26 12.92 -11.39
CA ILE A 109 -0.86 13.04 -10.99
C ILE A 109 -0.79 13.01 -9.46
N HIS A 110 0.08 12.16 -8.93
CA HIS A 110 0.31 12.00 -7.51
C HIS A 110 1.73 11.47 -7.25
N ASN A 111 2.16 11.49 -5.99
CA ASN A 111 3.37 10.82 -5.57
C ASN A 111 3.33 10.42 -4.10
N ASP A 112 4.06 9.36 -3.78
CA ASP A 112 4.35 9.01 -2.40
C ASP A 112 5.29 10.04 -1.74
N MET A 113 5.08 10.22 -0.43
CA MET A 113 5.84 11.15 0.41
C MET A 113 6.97 10.43 1.14
N PRO A 114 8.10 11.11 1.42
CA PRO A 114 9.19 10.54 2.20
C PRO A 114 8.76 10.26 3.65
N TYR A 115 9.25 9.16 4.21
CA TYR A 115 8.92 8.72 5.56
C TYR A 115 10.15 8.75 6.49
N ARG A 116 9.96 9.22 7.73
CA ARG A 116 11.02 9.19 8.77
C ARG A 116 11.24 7.81 9.39
N LYS A 117 10.25 6.93 9.26
CA LYS A 117 10.23 5.54 9.76
C LYS A 117 9.74 4.65 8.62
N THR A 118 9.98 3.35 8.69
CA THR A 118 9.37 2.40 7.75
C THR A 118 7.86 2.59 7.71
N ASN A 119 7.28 2.63 6.50
CA ASN A 119 5.83 2.70 6.30
C ASN A 119 5.35 1.57 5.39
N TYR A 120 4.42 0.77 5.90
CA TYR A 120 3.72 -0.27 5.15
C TYR A 120 2.34 0.22 4.71
N ARG A 121 2.00 -0.04 3.46
CA ARG A 121 0.70 0.26 2.87
C ARG A 121 0.38 -0.74 1.76
N ILE A 122 -0.90 -0.86 1.42
CA ILE A 122 -1.35 -1.67 0.29
C ILE A 122 -1.76 -0.71 -0.82
N HIS A 123 -1.11 -0.79 -1.96
CA HIS A 123 -1.62 -0.19 -3.20
C HIS A 123 -2.51 -1.21 -3.90
N TYR A 124 -3.68 -0.73 -4.26
CA TYR A 124 -4.74 -1.51 -4.82
C TYR A 124 -5.24 -0.88 -6.13
N TYR A 125 -5.14 -1.63 -7.22
CA TYR A 125 -5.46 -1.15 -8.56
C TYR A 125 -6.88 -1.56 -8.99
N LEU A 126 -7.64 -0.61 -9.52
CA LEU A 126 -9.03 -0.77 -9.94
C LEU A 126 -9.11 -0.59 -11.46
N SER A 127 -9.69 -1.54 -12.14
CA SER A 127 -9.87 -1.51 -13.59
C SER A 127 -11.31 -1.84 -13.94
N TYR A 128 -11.57 -2.11 -15.21
CA TYR A 128 -12.84 -2.66 -15.70
C TYR A 128 -12.69 -4.16 -15.96
N GLU A 129 -13.81 -4.88 -15.96
CA GLU A 129 -13.82 -6.30 -16.28
C GLU A 129 -13.19 -6.55 -17.65
N GLY A 130 -12.28 -7.52 -17.74
CA GLY A 130 -11.54 -7.82 -18.97
C GLY A 130 -10.40 -6.86 -19.32
N VAL A 131 -10.13 -5.83 -18.51
CA VAL A 131 -9.04 -4.85 -18.74
C VAL A 131 -7.83 -5.15 -17.84
N GLU A 132 -6.79 -5.76 -18.41
CA GLU A 132 -5.61 -6.23 -17.68
C GLU A 132 -4.52 -5.18 -17.47
N TRP A 133 -4.46 -4.54 -16.33
CA TRP A 133 -3.42 -3.53 -16.10
C TRP A 133 -2.09 -4.12 -15.59
N THR A 134 -0.97 -3.69 -16.18
CA THR A 134 0.39 -3.90 -15.63
C THR A 134 0.72 -2.74 -14.67
N PRO A 135 0.82 -2.99 -13.35
CA PRO A 135 1.20 -1.97 -12.39
C PRO A 135 2.53 -1.31 -12.74
N ASP A 136 2.67 -0.02 -12.42
CA ASP A 136 3.99 0.60 -12.39
C ASP A 136 4.81 -0.05 -11.26
N VAL A 137 5.90 -0.73 -11.63
CA VAL A 137 6.73 -1.51 -10.70
C VAL A 137 7.75 -0.58 -10.06
N VAL A 138 7.29 0.32 -9.20
CA VAL A 138 8.19 1.12 -8.36
C VAL A 138 8.45 0.32 -7.08
N GLN A 139 9.39 -0.64 -7.20
CA GLN A 139 9.91 -1.52 -6.14
C GLN A 139 8.86 -2.26 -5.28
N ASN A 140 8.33 -3.37 -5.82
CA ASN A 140 7.80 -4.46 -4.99
C ASN A 140 8.98 -5.12 -4.24
N THR A 141 9.35 -4.63 -3.04
CA THR A 141 9.97 -5.53 -2.07
C THR A 141 8.82 -6.34 -1.48
N LEU A 142 8.47 -7.47 -2.10
CA LEU A 142 7.71 -8.48 -1.38
C LEU A 142 8.46 -8.72 -0.06
N PRO A 143 7.88 -8.40 1.11
CA PRO A 143 8.51 -8.79 2.36
C PRO A 143 8.71 -10.31 2.31
N GLU A 144 9.84 -10.82 2.82
CA GLU A 144 9.99 -12.25 3.06
C GLU A 144 8.75 -12.74 3.80
N HIS A 145 7.92 -13.53 3.12
CA HIS A 145 6.67 -13.99 3.68
C HIS A 145 7.01 -15.13 4.62
N SER A 146 6.81 -14.94 5.92
CA SER A 146 6.66 -16.06 6.84
C SER A 146 5.22 -16.54 6.75
N THR A 147 5.03 -17.79 6.31
CA THR A 147 3.76 -18.48 6.46
C THR A 147 3.51 -18.63 7.96
N CYS A 148 2.56 -17.85 8.49
CA CYS A 148 2.07 -18.07 9.84
C CYS A 148 1.39 -19.45 9.87
N SER A 149 2.00 -20.42 10.54
CA SER A 149 1.49 -21.78 10.67
C SER A 149 0.28 -21.91 11.61
N THR A 150 -0.24 -20.79 12.15
CA THR A 150 -1.41 -20.83 13.04
C THR A 150 -2.70 -20.53 12.29
N ALA A 151 -3.11 -21.50 11.47
CA ALA A 151 -4.54 -21.71 11.27
C ALA A 151 -5.14 -22.12 12.62
N ALA A 152 -6.18 -21.40 13.05
CA ALA A 152 -7.05 -21.72 14.19
C ALA A 152 -6.48 -21.53 15.61
N ILE A 153 -6.30 -20.28 16.07
CA ILE A 153 -6.62 -19.95 17.47
C ILE A 153 -7.47 -18.67 17.49
N ARG A 154 -8.76 -18.85 17.79
CA ARG A 154 -9.70 -17.79 18.16
C ARG A 154 -9.02 -16.81 19.13
N SER A 155 -9.12 -15.52 18.85
CA SER A 155 -8.72 -14.46 19.79
C SER A 155 -9.41 -14.67 21.15
N ARG A 156 -8.68 -15.26 22.11
CA ARG A 156 -8.87 -15.00 23.54
C ARG A 156 -7.74 -14.07 23.94
N LYS A 157 -8.09 -12.90 24.48
CA LYS A 157 -7.18 -11.90 25.04
C LYS A 157 -6.12 -12.60 25.91
N GLY A 158 -4.84 -12.44 25.55
CA GLY A 158 -3.70 -12.78 26.40
C GLY A 158 -3.21 -11.56 27.18
N PRO A 159 -2.59 -11.74 28.37
CA PRO A 159 -2.23 -10.66 29.29
C PRO A 159 -1.02 -9.84 28.78
N PRO A 160 -0.77 -8.64 29.34
CA PRO A 160 0.26 -7.74 28.83
C PRO A 160 1.66 -8.30 29.10
N SER A 161 2.50 -8.29 28.08
CA SER A 161 3.89 -8.76 28.14
C SER A 161 4.76 -7.79 28.95
N THR A 162 5.35 -8.28 30.05
CA THR A 162 6.47 -7.63 30.72
C THR A 162 7.78 -7.99 30.02
N SER A 163 8.56 -6.97 29.66
CA SER A 163 9.90 -7.09 29.09
C SER A 163 10.92 -7.47 30.17
N THR A 164 11.67 -8.56 29.98
CA THR A 164 12.93 -8.78 30.70
C THR A 164 14.05 -8.93 29.69
N SER A 165 14.95 -7.95 29.68
CA SER A 165 16.20 -7.97 28.91
C SER A 165 17.22 -8.84 29.66
N SER A 166 17.88 -9.75 28.95
CA SER A 166 19.06 -10.47 29.44
C SER A 166 20.21 -10.20 28.50
N SER A 167 21.11 -9.31 28.91
CA SER A 167 22.42 -9.11 28.32
C SER A 167 23.41 -10.04 29.02
N VAL A 168 23.96 -11.01 28.30
CA VAL A 168 25.06 -11.85 28.78
C VAL A 168 26.37 -11.06 28.65
N MET A 169 26.98 -10.70 29.78
CA MET A 169 28.39 -10.32 29.86
C MET A 169 29.23 -11.55 30.18
N THR A 170 30.26 -11.80 29.39
CA THR A 170 31.28 -12.83 29.62
C THR A 170 32.44 -12.22 30.40
N THR A 171 32.75 -12.72 31.61
CA THR A 171 33.96 -12.37 32.38
C THR A 171 35.15 -13.28 32.00
N PRO A 172 36.38 -12.74 31.87
CA PRO A 172 37.60 -13.54 31.83
C PRO A 172 38.15 -13.80 33.24
N GLY A 173 38.63 -15.03 33.49
CA GLY A 173 39.35 -15.38 34.71
C GLY A 173 40.86 -15.39 34.48
N GLU A 174 41.59 -14.60 35.26
CA GLU A 174 43.02 -14.80 35.53
C GLU A 174 43.20 -15.22 36.99
N ARG A 175 43.95 -16.29 37.19
CA ARG A 175 44.35 -16.86 38.48
C ARG A 175 45.82 -16.49 38.71
N LEU A 176 46.09 -15.76 39.78
CA LEU A 176 47.44 -15.50 40.30
C LEU A 176 48.08 -16.80 40.82
N THR A 177 49.36 -16.97 40.49
CA THR A 177 50.30 -17.93 41.12
C THR A 177 50.99 -17.28 42.31
N ASP A 178 51.12 -18.08 43.37
CA ASP A 178 51.91 -17.97 44.62
C ASP A 178 51.74 -16.75 45.54
#